data_AF-A0A960BA89-F1
#
_entry.id   AF-A0A960BA89-F1
#
_cell.length_a   1.000
_cell.length_b   1.000
_cell.length_c   1.000
_cell.angle_alpha   90.00
_cell.angle_beta   90.00
_cell.angle_gamma   90.00
#
_symmetry.space_group_name_H-M   'P 1'
#
loop_
_entity.id
_entity.type
_entity.pdbx_description
1 polymer ?
#
loop_
_entity_poly.entity_id
_entity_poly.type
_entity_poly.pdbx_seq_one_letter_code
_entity_poly.pdbx_strand_id
1 'polypeptide(L)' 'VDALIVAAVQRVAEARGIPMAQVALAWVLSQPAVSAPIVGPTKVHHLTDAVAALDVHLTEAEVAQLEEHYTPHIPRSFQ' A
#
# COMPACT_ATOMS: atom_id res chain seq x y z
N VAL A 1 15.95 -5.71 -0.50
CA VAL A 1 15.54 -4.36 -0.94
C VAL A 1 14.17 -4.04 -0.35
N ASP A 2 13.20 -4.94 -0.51
CA ASP A 2 11.80 -4.71 -0.15
C ASP A 2 11.51 -4.64 1.36
N ALA A 3 12.39 -5.18 2.21
CA ALA A 3 12.21 -5.16 3.67
C ALA A 3 12.03 -3.75 4.24
N LEU A 4 12.68 -2.75 3.64
CA LEU A 4 12.55 -1.35 4.08
C LEU A 4 11.17 -0.76 3.72
N ILE A 5 10.60 -1.15 2.58
CA ILE A 5 9.24 -0.77 2.17
C ILE A 5 8.21 -1.41 3.11
N VAL A 6 8.37 -2.71 3.40
CA VAL A 6 7.51 -3.42 4.36
C VAL A 6 7.57 -2.76 5.74
N ALA A 7 8.76 -2.37 6.20
CA ALA A 7 8.92 -1.66 7.47
C ALA A 7 8.25 -0.28 7.47
N ALA A 8 8.28 0.45 6.35
CA ALA A 8 7.58 1.72 6.22
C ALA A 8 6.05 1.54 6.35
N VAL A 9 5.48 0.55 5.65
CA VAL A 9 4.05 0.19 5.76
C VAL A 9 3.70 -0.19 7.19
N GLN A 10 4.53 -0.99 7.86
CA GLN A 10 4.31 -1.41 9.23
C GLN A 10 4.26 -0.20 10.19
N ARG A 11 5.21 0.73 10.09
CA ARG A 11 5.23 1.94 10.94
C ARG A 11 3.97 2.79 10.77
N VAL A 12 3.52 3.00 9.54
CA VAL A 12 2.28 3.77 9.28
C VAL A 12 1.06 3.04 9.83
N ALA A 13 1.00 1.72 9.63
CA ALA A 13 -0.09 0.87 10.14
C ALA A 13 -0.17 0.89 11.68
N GLU A 14 0.98 0.76 12.36
CA GLU A 14 1.08 0.82 13.82
C GLU A 14 0.68 2.21 14.35
N ALA A 15 1.15 3.28 13.73
CA ALA A 15 0.81 4.65 14.13
C ALA A 15 -0.70 4.94 14.02
N ARG A 16 -1.37 4.33 13.04
CA ARG A 16 -2.81 4.47 12.81
C ARG A 16 -3.67 3.43 13.53
N GLY A 17 -3.06 2.36 14.06
CA GLY A 17 -3.79 1.24 14.66
C GLY A 17 -4.63 0.44 13.66
N ILE A 18 -4.24 0.39 12.38
CA ILE A 18 -4.96 -0.31 11.31
C ILE A 18 -4.11 -1.42 10.68
N PRO A 19 -4.71 -2.42 10.02
CA PRO A 19 -3.98 -3.46 9.32
C PRO A 19 -3.07 -2.91 8.20
N MET A 20 -1.89 -3.53 8.04
CA MET A 20 -0.94 -3.17 6.96
C MET A 20 -1.56 -3.26 5.56
N ALA A 21 -2.49 -4.20 5.36
CA ALA A 21 -3.20 -4.36 4.09
C ALA A 21 -4.03 -3.11 3.74
N GLN A 22 -4.63 -2.46 4.74
CA GLN A 22 -5.40 -1.24 4.54
C GLN A 22 -4.50 -0.08 4.11
N VAL A 23 -3.33 0.08 4.77
CA VAL A 23 -2.33 1.09 4.39
C VAL A 23 -1.82 0.86 2.96
N ALA A 24 -1.46 -0.37 2.63
CA ALA A 24 -0.91 -0.69 1.32
C ALA A 24 -1.94 -0.44 0.20
N LEU A 25 -3.20 -0.85 0.39
CA LEU A 25 -4.26 -0.61 -0.59
C LEU A 25 -4.64 0.86 -0.68
N ALA A 26 -4.66 1.60 0.44
CA ALA A 26 -4.88 3.04 0.45
C ALA A 26 -3.82 3.80 -0.36
N TRP A 27 -2.56 3.38 -0.27
CA TRP A 27 -1.49 3.95 -1.09
C TRP A 27 -1.69 3.64 -2.58
N VAL A 28 -2.07 2.42 -2.94
CA VAL A 28 -2.38 2.10 -4.35
C VAL A 28 -3.54 2.97 -4.86
N LEU A 29 -4.58 3.15 -4.05
CA LEU A 29 -5.73 4.00 -4.36
C LEU A 29 -5.39 5.49 -4.47
N SER A 30 -4.35 5.98 -3.78
CA SER A 30 -3.95 7.38 -3.85
C SER A 30 -3.17 7.73 -5.12
N GLN A 31 -2.69 6.74 -5.88
CA GLN A 31 -1.89 7.01 -7.06
C GLN A 31 -2.75 7.57 -8.20
N PRO A 32 -2.35 8.70 -8.84
CA PRO A 32 -3.18 9.37 -9.85
C PRO A 32 -3.58 8.50 -11.06
N ALA A 33 -2.76 7.50 -11.38
CA ALA A 33 -2.99 6.59 -12.50
C ALA A 33 -3.91 5.41 -12.17
N VAL A 34 -4.32 5.25 -10.90
CA VAL A 34 -5.10 4.11 -10.43
C VAL A 34 -6.56 4.51 -10.28
N SER A 35 -7.45 3.86 -11.03
CA SER A 35 -8.91 4.00 -10.83
C SER A 35 -9.46 3.03 -9.78
N ALA A 36 -8.97 1.79 -9.78
CA ALA A 36 -9.34 0.77 -8.79
C ALA A 36 -8.26 -0.34 -8.71
N PRO A 37 -7.84 -0.77 -7.52
CA PRO A 37 -6.96 -1.92 -7.34
C PRO A 37 -7.72 -3.24 -7.56
N ILE A 38 -7.04 -4.22 -8.14
CA ILE A 38 -7.54 -5.60 -8.25
C ILE A 38 -7.14 -6.36 -6.98
N VAL A 39 -8.11 -6.94 -6.27
CA VAL A 39 -7.87 -7.76 -5.08
C VAL A 39 -8.34 -9.19 -5.29
N GLY A 40 -7.54 -10.17 -4.84
CA GLY A 40 -7.84 -11.60 -4.93
C GLY A 40 -7.89 -12.28 -3.55
N PRO A 41 -8.90 -11.98 -2.71
CA PRO A 41 -8.98 -12.53 -1.36
C PRO A 41 -9.41 -14.01 -1.37
N THR A 42 -8.64 -14.88 -0.70
CA THR A 42 -9.01 -16.27 -0.42
C THR A 42 -9.67 -16.47 0.95
N LYS A 43 -9.74 -15.40 1.75
CA LYS A 43 -10.34 -15.37 3.09
C LYS A 43 -11.22 -14.12 3.20
N VAL A 44 -12.33 -14.23 3.93
CA VAL A 44 -13.32 -13.14 4.07
C VAL A 44 -12.71 -11.89 4.66
N HIS A 45 -11.86 -11.99 5.69
CA HIS A 45 -11.27 -10.80 6.33
C HIS A 45 -10.39 -9.98 5.39
N HIS A 46 -9.73 -10.60 4.40
CA HIS A 46 -8.98 -9.85 3.38
C HIS A 46 -9.90 -8.95 2.53
N LEU A 47 -11.13 -9.39 2.27
CA LEU A 47 -12.12 -8.56 1.58
C LEU A 47 -12.57 -7.40 2.49
N THR A 48 -12.81 -7.66 3.77
CA THR A 48 -13.15 -6.62 4.75
C THR A 48 -12.06 -5.56 4.84
N ASP A 49 -10.78 -5.95 4.89
CA ASP A 49 -9.65 -5.02 4.90
C ASP A 49 -9.55 -4.23 3.59
N ALA A 50 -9.78 -4.88 2.44
CA ALA A 50 -9.77 -4.19 1.15
C ALA A 50 -10.87 -3.13 1.04
N VAL A 51 -12.05 -3.39 1.61
CA VAL A 51 -13.14 -2.41 1.67
C VAL A 51 -12.78 -1.27 2.65
N ALA A 52 -12.27 -1.60 3.83
CA ALA A 52 -11.89 -0.59 4.83
C ALA A 52 -10.77 0.35 4.35
N ALA A 53 -9.91 -0.09 3.42
CA ALA A 53 -8.89 0.76 2.80
C ALA A 53 -9.47 1.96 2.04
N LEU A 54 -10.73 1.89 1.60
CA LEU A 54 -11.39 3.00 0.89
C LEU A 54 -11.59 4.23 1.78
N ASP A 55 -11.68 4.03 3.09
CA ASP A 55 -11.87 5.10 4.09
C ASP A 55 -10.53 5.65 4.62
N VAL A 56 -9.39 5.09 4.16
CA VAL A 56 -8.06 5.47 4.61
C VAL A 56 -7.48 6.52 3.66
N HIS A 57 -7.47 7.77 4.11
CA HIS A 57 -6.76 8.87 3.44
C HIS A 57 -5.36 9.05 4.05
N LEU A 58 -4.33 8.80 3.23
CA LEU A 58 -2.93 9.01 3.62
C LEU A 58 -2.57 10.49 3.50
N THR A 59 -1.80 10.98 4.46
CA THR A 59 -1.20 12.31 4.39
C THR A 59 -0.01 12.31 3.44
N GLU A 60 0.37 13.49 2.95
CA GLU A 60 1.56 13.64 2.10
C GLU A 60 2.84 13.11 2.77
N ALA A 61 2.97 13.28 4.09
CA ALA A 61 4.10 12.77 4.86
C ALA A 61 4.15 11.24 4.89
N GLU A 62 2.99 10.59 5.02
CA GLU A 62 2.92 9.12 4.99
C GLU A 62 3.16 8.57 3.59
N VAL A 63 2.63 9.22 2.55
CA VAL A 63 2.93 8.84 1.16
C VAL A 63 4.44 8.94 0.91
N ALA A 64 5.07 10.05 1.30
CA ALA A 64 6.52 10.22 1.18
C ALA A 64 7.31 9.14 1.94
N GLN A 65 6.86 8.77 3.15
CA GLN A 65 7.47 7.69 3.93
C GLN A 65 7.35 6.32 3.25
N LEU A 66 6.21 6.04 2.61
CA LEU A 66 5.99 4.77 1.90
C LEU A 66 6.82 4.65 0.62
N GLU A 67 7.12 5.77 -0.02
CA GLU A 67 7.86 5.84 -1.29
C GLU A 67 9.38 5.98 -1.12
N GLU A 68 9.87 6.35 0.08
CA GLU A 68 11.28 6.66 0.37
C GLU A 68 12.27 5.60 -0.14
N HIS A 69 11.92 4.32 -0.02
CA HIS A 69 12.79 3.20 -0.37
C HIS A 69 12.42 2.50 -1.68
N TYR A 70 11.45 3.05 -2.43
CA TYR A 70 11.04 2.47 -3.71
C TYR A 70 12.14 2.62 -4.77
N THR A 71 12.56 1.50 -5.35
CA THR A 71 13.53 1.46 -6.45
C THR A 71 12.85 0.86 -7.68
N PRO A 72 12.71 1.61 -8.80
CA PRO A 72 12.14 1.07 -10.02
C PRO A 72 12.93 -0.14 -10.54
N HIS A 73 12.23 -1.24 -10.82
CA HIS A 73 12.81 -2.41 -11.48
C HIS A 73 12.45 -2.38 -12.96
N ILE A 74 13.47 -2.30 -13.83
CA ILE A 74 13.25 -2.42 -15.27
C ILE A 74 12.84 -3.88 -15.56
N PRO A 75 11.69 -4.12 -16.21
CA PRO A 75 11.28 -5.47 -16.53
C PRO A 75 12.28 -6.09 -17.51
N ARG A 76 12.67 -7.33 -17.22
CA ARG A 76 13.72 -8.06 -17.95
C ARG A 76 13.43 -8.26 -19.45
N SER A 77 12.19 -8.05 -19.88
CA SER A 77 11.71 -8.14 -21.27
C SER A 77 11.98 -6.91 -22.13
N PHE A 78 12.50 -5.82 -21.54
CA PHE A 78 12.83 -4.57 -22.25
C PHE A 78 14.35 -4.33 -22.32
N GLN A 79 15.14 -5.40 -22.27
CA GLN A 79 16.60 -5.37 -22.41
C GLN A 79 17.03 -6.10 -23.69
#